data_AF-A0A257JRL4-F1
#
_entry.id   AF-A0A257JRL4-F1
#
_cell.length_a   1.000
_cell.length_b   1.000
_cell.length_c   1.000
_cell.angle_alpha   90.00
_cell.angle_beta   90.00
_cell.angle_gamma   90.00
#
_symmetry.space_group_name_H-M   'P 1'
#
loop_
_entity.id
_entity.type
_entity.pdbx_description
1 polymer ?
#
loop_
_entity_poly.entity_id
_entity_poly.type
_entity_poly.pdbx_seq_one_letter_code
_entity_poly.pdbx_strand_id
1 'polypeptide(L)'
;MEAIWLSTLIVAIAEIGDKTQLLAIVLACKFNKPIPIIAGIFVATIINHALAASVGFGVAQLISGKWFQIGVGVAFIAMAAWALI
;
A
#
# COMPACT_ATOMS: atom_id res chain seq x y z
N MET A 1 -12.64 -17.25 -4.62
CA MET A 1 -12.22 -17.15 -3.21
C MET A 1 -10.77 -17.54 -3.00
N GLU A 2 -10.28 -18.62 -3.61
CA GLU A 2 -8.87 -19.06 -3.49
C GLU A 2 -7.85 -17.95 -3.82
N ALA A 3 -8.08 -17.20 -4.90
CA ALA A 3 -7.18 -16.10 -5.30
C ALA A 3 -7.04 -15.01 -4.22
N ILE A 4 -8.10 -14.71 -3.46
CA ILE A 4 -8.06 -13.71 -2.38
C ILE A 4 -7.20 -14.22 -1.23
N TRP A 5 -7.39 -15.47 -0.82
CA TRP A 5 -6.63 -16.06 0.28
C TRP A 5 -5.16 -16.20 -0.08
N LEU A 6 -4.88 -16.66 -1.30
CA LEU A 6 -3.53 -16.91 -1.78
C LEU A 6 -2.76 -15.59 -1.98
N SER A 7 -3.38 -14.57 -2.58
CA SER A 7 -2.75 -13.25 -2.71
C SER A 7 -2.52 -12.59 -1.35
N THR A 8 -3.51 -12.65 -0.45
CA THR A 8 -3.38 -12.07 0.90
C THR A 8 -2.24 -12.72 1.66
N LEU A 9 -2.13 -14.05 1.64
CA LEU A 9 -1.07 -14.76 2.35
C LEU A 9 0.32 -14.43 1.79
N ILE A 10 0.49 -14.50 0.47
CA ILE A 10 1.78 -14.25 -0.17
C ILE A 10 2.23 -12.81 0.07
N VAL A 11 1.34 -11.84 -0.13
CA VAL A 11 1.64 -10.43 0.10
C VAL A 11 1.92 -10.17 1.59
N ALA A 12 1.12 -10.73 2.49
CA ALA A 12 1.36 -10.58 3.92
C ALA A 12 2.75 -11.08 4.32
N ILE A 13 3.17 -12.26 3.82
CA ILE A 13 4.51 -12.80 4.08
C ILE A 13 5.59 -11.91 3.45
N ALA A 14 5.40 -11.47 2.21
CA ALA A 14 6.36 -10.63 1.50
C ALA A 14 6.56 -9.25 2.16
N GLU A 15 5.54 -8.75 2.86
CA GLU A 15 5.59 -7.47 3.57
C GLU A 15 5.98 -7.59 5.07
N ILE A 16 6.25 -8.80 5.59
CA ILE A 16 6.76 -8.96 6.96
C ILE A 16 8.11 -8.26 7.10
N GLY A 17 8.21 -7.39 8.10
CA GLY A 17 9.45 -6.67 8.42
C GLY A 17 9.66 -5.37 7.64
N ASP A 18 8.66 -4.91 6.89
CA ASP A 18 8.72 -3.60 6.23
C ASP A 18 8.96 -2.45 7.25
N LYS A 19 9.54 -1.35 6.75
CA LYS A 19 9.74 -0.06 7.43
C LYS A 19 8.48 0.40 8.17
N THR A 20 7.28 0.21 7.60
CA THR A 20 6.03 0.58 8.28
C THR A 20 5.77 -0.27 9.54
N GLN A 21 6.06 -1.57 9.50
CA GLN A 21 5.95 -2.46 10.65
C GLN A 21 6.98 -2.12 11.72
N LEU A 22 8.23 -1.84 11.32
CA LEU A 22 9.27 -1.40 12.26
C LEU A 22 8.90 -0.09 12.95
N LEU A 23 8.35 0.88 12.21
CA LEU A 23 7.86 2.14 12.78
C LEU A 23 6.71 1.89 13.75
N ALA A 24 5.77 1.01 13.41
CA ALA A 24 4.65 0.64 14.28
C ALA A 24 5.16 0.06 15.61
N ILE A 25 6.15 -0.84 15.56
CA ILE A 25 6.79 -1.43 16.75
C ILE A 25 7.48 -0.34 17.57
N VAL A 26 8.28 0.54 16.95
CA VAL A 26 8.97 1.63 17.65
C VAL A 26 7.98 2.57 18.33
N LEU A 27 6.90 2.96 17.65
CA LEU A 27 5.85 3.82 18.24
C LEU A 27 5.15 3.10 19.39
N ALA A 28 4.81 1.82 19.22
CA ALA A 28 4.18 1.01 20.26
C ALA A 28 5.04 0.93 21.53
N CYS A 29 6.36 0.69 21.37
CA CYS A 29 7.32 0.69 22.47
C CYS A 29 7.50 2.09 23.09
N LYS A 30 7.61 3.15 22.27
CA LYS A 30 7.83 4.53 22.74
C LYS A 30 6.66 5.05 23.58
N PHE A 31 5.43 4.78 23.17
CA PHE A 31 4.24 5.30 23.82
C PHE A 31 3.58 4.33 24.79
N ASN A 32 4.07 3.07 24.88
CA ASN A 32 3.48 1.99 25.68
C ASN A 32 1.97 1.80 25.43
N LYS A 33 1.52 2.08 24.20
CA LYS A 33 0.12 2.00 23.77
C LYS A 33 0.00 1.21 22.47
N PRO A 34 0.24 -0.11 22.49
CA PRO A 34 0.26 -0.92 21.27
C PRO A 34 -1.12 -0.96 20.59
N ILE A 35 -2.21 -1.14 21.34
CA ILE A 35 -3.55 -1.31 20.77
C ILE A 35 -4.00 -0.07 19.98
N PRO A 36 -3.97 1.17 20.53
CA PRO A 36 -4.36 2.35 19.77
C PRO A 36 -3.48 2.62 18.54
N ILE A 37 -2.18 2.31 18.61
CA ILE A 37 -1.25 2.54 17.50
C ILE A 37 -1.52 1.57 16.37
N ILE A 38 -1.67 0.28 16.67
CA ILE A 38 -2.01 -0.74 15.68
C ILE A 38 -3.37 -0.43 15.05
N ALA A 39 -4.39 -0.09 15.85
CA ALA A 39 -5.70 0.27 15.35
C ALA A 39 -5.66 1.52 14.46
N GLY A 40 -4.90 2.54 14.86
CA GLY A 40 -4.72 3.76 14.08
C GLY A 40 -4.06 3.50 12.72
N ILE A 41 -2.98 2.73 12.70
CA ILE A 41 -2.29 2.33 11.45
C ILE A 41 -3.22 1.49 10.58
N PHE A 42 -3.95 0.53 11.16
CA PHE A 42 -4.89 -0.31 10.42
C PHE A 42 -5.99 0.51 9.73
N VAL A 43 -6.64 1.41 10.47
CA VAL A 43 -7.67 2.29 9.93
C VAL A 43 -7.09 3.23 8.87
N ALA A 44 -5.92 3.82 9.12
CA ALA A 44 -5.24 4.67 8.16
C ALA A 44 -4.92 3.92 6.86
N THR A 45 -4.42 2.68 6.95
CA THR A 45 -4.12 1.84 5.79
C THR A 45 -5.37 1.54 4.98
N ILE A 46 -6.48 1.14 5.61
CA ILE A 46 -7.75 0.89 4.92
C ILE A 46 -8.23 2.15 4.19
N ILE A 47 -8.27 3.29 4.90
CA ILE A 47 -8.74 4.55 4.32
C ILE A 47 -7.84 4.96 3.15
N ASN A 48 -6.52 4.91 3.33
CA ASN A 48 -5.57 5.28 2.28
C ASN A 48 -5.74 4.41 1.02
N HIS A 49 -5.88 3.09 1.18
CA HIS A 49 -6.10 2.19 0.05
C HIS A 49 -7.46 2.38 -0.61
N ALA A 50 -8.53 2.57 0.18
CA ALA A 50 -9.85 2.82 -0.36
C ALA A 50 -9.90 4.12 -1.17
N LEU A 51 -9.27 5.19 -0.68
CA LEU A 51 -9.14 6.46 -1.39
C LEU A 51 -8.28 6.31 -2.66
N ALA A 52 -7.10 5.70 -2.55
CA ALA A 52 -6.23 5.49 -3.70
C ALA A 52 -6.91 4.64 -4.79
N ALA A 53 -7.60 3.57 -4.42
CA ALA A 53 -8.30 2.70 -5.36
C ALA A 53 -9.51 3.39 -6.00
N SER A 54 -10.32 4.11 -5.22
CA SER A 54 -11.50 4.80 -5.75
C SER A 54 -11.12 5.96 -6.69
N VAL A 55 -10.16 6.79 -6.30
CA VAL A 55 -9.65 7.88 -7.14
C VAL A 55 -8.92 7.31 -8.36
N GLY A 56 -8.06 6.30 -8.17
CA GLY A 56 -7.34 5.64 -9.25
C GLY A 56 -8.28 5.02 -10.28
N PHE A 57 -9.36 4.37 -9.84
CA PHE A 57 -10.40 3.85 -10.70
C PHE A 57 -11.12 4.97 -11.48
N GLY A 58 -11.46 6.08 -10.82
CA GLY A 58 -12.06 7.24 -11.50
C GLY A 58 -11.14 7.83 -12.57
N VAL A 59 -9.86 8.02 -12.26
CA VAL A 59 -8.85 8.53 -13.21
C VAL A 59 -8.65 7.56 -14.37
N ALA A 60 -8.64 6.25 -14.11
CA ALA A 60 -8.47 5.24 -15.15
C ALA A 60 -9.61 5.26 -16.20
N GLN A 61 -10.80 5.76 -15.85
CA GLN A 61 -11.91 5.92 -16.80
C GLN A 61 -11.73 7.12 -17.73
N LEU A 62 -10.93 8.11 -17.34
CA LEU A 62 -10.73 9.34 -18.11
C LEU A 62 -9.65 9.19 -19.19
N ILE A 63 -8.80 8.17 -19.11
CA ILE A 63 -7.64 7.98 -19.98
C ILE A 63 -7.79 6.65 -20.73
N SER A 64 -7.73 6.68 -22.07
CA SER A 64 -7.97 5.50 -22.90
C SER A 64 -6.71 4.68 -23.19
N GLY A 65 -6.85 3.36 -23.01
CA GLY A 65 -6.00 2.29 -23.56
C GLY A 65 -4.48 2.54 -23.49
N LYS A 66 -3.87 2.80 -24.66
CA LYS A 66 -2.41 2.87 -24.82
C LYS A 66 -1.76 3.94 -23.95
N TRP A 67 -2.38 5.10 -23.79
CA TRP A 67 -1.82 6.19 -22.98
C TRP A 67 -1.88 5.89 -21.49
N PHE A 68 -2.93 5.21 -21.03
CA PHE A 68 -3.02 4.73 -19.65
C PHE A 68 -1.93 3.71 -19.35
N GLN A 69 -1.73 2.72 -20.23
CA GLN A 69 -0.70 1.71 -20.07
C GLN A 69 0.72 2.30 -20.03
N ILE A 70 1.03 3.23 -20.94
CA ILE A 70 2.33 3.93 -20.94
C ILE A 70 2.48 4.74 -19.66
N GLY A 71 1.44 5.48 -19.23
CA GLY A 71 1.47 6.26 -18.00
C GLY A 71 1.74 5.41 -16.76
N VAL A 72 1.04 4.28 -16.62
CA VAL A 72 1.27 3.32 -15.52
C VAL A 72 2.69 2.75 -15.59
N GLY A 73 3.15 2.33 -16.76
CA GLY A 73 4.51 1.79 -16.92
C GLY A 73 5.60 2.79 -16.54
N VAL A 74 5.47 4.04 -16.99
CA VAL A 74 6.39 5.13 -16.62
C VAL A 74 6.34 5.40 -15.12
N ALA A 75 5.15 5.40 -14.50
CA ALA A 75 5.01 5.59 -13.05
C ALA A 75 5.73 4.49 -12.26
N PHE A 76 5.63 3.22 -12.69
CA PHE A 76 6.37 2.11 -12.05
C PHE A 76 7.89 2.28 -12.18
N ILE A 77 8.39 2.66 -13.36
CA ILE A 77 9.83 2.91 -13.57
C ILE A 77 10.30 4.09 -12.70
N ALA A 78 9.52 5.17 -12.62
CA ALA A 78 9.83 6.31 -11.79
C ALA A 78 9.87 5.94 -10.29
N MET A 79 8.91 5.15 -9.82
CA MET A 79 8.90 4.63 -8.45
C MET A 79 10.10 3.72 -8.16
N ALA A 80 10.47 2.84 -9.11
CA ALA A 80 11.65 1.99 -8.97
C ALA A 80 12.94 2.81 -8.90
N ALA A 81 13.07 3.84 -9.74
CA ALA A 81 14.21 4.75 -9.70
C ALA A 81 14.29 5.53 -8.39
N TRP A 82 13.15 6.00 -7.86
CA TRP A 82 13.10 6.65 -6.56
C TRP A 82 13.48 5.67 -5.45
N ALA A 83 12.97 4.43 -5.45
CA ALA A 83 13.29 3.45 -4.42
C ALA A 83 14.79 3.08 -4.33
N LEU A 84 15.59 3.35 -5.37
CA LEU A 84 17.05 3.16 -5.38
C LEU A 84 17.83 4.30 -4.69
N ILE A 85 17.19 5.45 -4.46
CA ILE A 85 17.76 6.64 -3.79
C ILE A 85 17.41 6.56 -2.30
#